data_AF-A0A945LCX5-F1
#
_entry.id   AF-A0A945LCX5-F1
#
_cell.length_a   1.000
_cell.length_b   1.000
_cell.length_c   1.000
_cell.angle_alpha   90.00
_cell.angle_beta   90.00
_cell.angle_gamma   90.00
#
_symmetry.space_group_name_H-M   'P 1'
#
loop_
_entity.id
_entity.type
_entity.pdbx_description
1 polymer ?
#
loop_
_entity_poly.entity_id
_entity_poly.type
_entity_poly.pdbx_seq_one_letter_code
_entity_poly.pdbx_strand_id
1 'polypeptide(L)'
;MSDEIDHLPHHLGFEREQAEKGISPYYSDLPLVTFCAANGFPIHTHPYFRGIHKRWPNVICEVRDARVMAVPNVGTMFYARGFEEHLFFDCLTATGFKSASLMAENPPQQSFYPYDSFSGDAAVLIGSAVAFGDYVNSKFTRFMYADLFSEMKEMPIITRPGMVASSYELIGLLGMPKEQVIQLPDYQIIDCERLFVPSILAGLSAEADNYHFPSEAAQWLRNRISEACGQTDEISPTTPTRKVYLSRESAKQRETSNEDEVIEVVRSYGYEIIDPADYSICEQVKIARETKQFISLTGSQTTTIQFAQPGTRFLELKVAEWMTRRILGYSQIYRHLGIPHTQYLYKEFDDGDYTVDPENLAKAIRQADF
;
A
#
# COMPACT_ATOMS: atom_id res chain seq x y z
N MET A 1 -11.65 -15.11 40.22
CA MET A 1 -10.62 -15.96 39.61
C MET A 1 -10.79 -15.84 38.11
N SER A 2 -10.18 -14.82 37.53
CA SER A 2 -10.10 -14.64 36.08
C SER A 2 -8.68 -15.03 35.70
N ASP A 3 -8.56 -16.07 34.87
CA ASP A 3 -7.28 -16.53 34.34
C ASP A 3 -6.73 -15.45 33.39
N GLU A 4 -5.87 -14.58 33.91
CA GLU A 4 -4.97 -13.77 33.11
C GLU A 4 -3.97 -14.73 32.45
N ILE A 5 -4.13 -14.93 31.15
CA ILE A 5 -3.12 -15.61 30.35
C ILE A 5 -1.94 -14.63 30.24
N ASP A 6 -0.89 -14.89 31.00
CA ASP A 6 0.39 -14.17 30.93
C ASP A 6 1.05 -14.45 29.57
N HIS A 7 0.84 -13.54 28.62
CA HIS A 7 1.35 -13.65 27.26
C HIS A 7 2.84 -13.29 27.13
N LEU A 8 3.49 -12.76 28.18
CA LEU A 8 4.85 -12.22 28.12
C LEU A 8 5.96 -13.27 27.92
N PRO A 9 5.92 -14.47 28.54
CA PRO A 9 6.99 -15.47 28.39
C PRO A 9 7.00 -16.16 27.01
N HIS A 10 5.85 -16.22 26.34
CA HIS A 10 5.72 -16.79 25.00
C HIS A 10 6.34 -15.88 23.92
N HIS A 11 6.43 -14.57 24.16
CA HIS A 11 7.02 -13.61 23.22
C HIS A 11 8.53 -13.81 23.03
N LEU A 12 9.30 -14.03 24.10
CA LEU A 12 10.76 -14.14 24.02
C LEU A 12 11.26 -15.48 23.42
N GLY A 13 10.52 -16.56 23.65
CA GLY A 13 10.81 -17.87 23.03
C GLY A 13 10.50 -17.89 21.54
N PHE A 14 9.39 -17.26 21.14
CA PHE A 14 9.01 -17.10 19.75
C PHE A 14 10.00 -16.24 18.96
N GLU A 15 10.53 -15.17 19.55
CA GLU A 15 11.53 -14.32 18.89
C GLU A 15 12.84 -15.07 18.55
N ARG A 16 13.33 -15.94 19.44
CA ARG A 16 14.49 -16.81 19.15
C ARG A 16 14.18 -17.86 18.10
N GLU A 17 13.06 -18.55 18.22
CA GLU A 17 12.64 -19.60 17.28
C GLU A 17 12.46 -19.03 15.85
N GLN A 18 11.95 -17.80 15.73
CA GLN A 18 11.74 -17.14 14.44
C GLN A 18 13.02 -16.53 13.85
N ALA A 19 13.95 -16.07 14.70
CA ALA A 19 15.30 -15.70 14.29
C ALA A 19 16.10 -16.92 13.79
N GLU A 20 15.94 -18.08 14.43
CA GLU A 20 16.56 -19.35 14.03
C GLU A 20 15.95 -19.93 12.74
N LYS A 21 14.67 -19.62 12.44
CA LYS A 21 13.99 -20.01 11.19
C LYS A 21 14.22 -19.06 10.01
N GLY A 22 15.01 -18.00 10.18
CA GLY A 22 15.32 -17.05 9.10
C GLY A 22 14.11 -16.24 8.61
N ILE A 23 13.11 -16.03 9.47
CA ILE A 23 11.88 -15.32 9.11
C ILE A 23 12.01 -13.83 9.53
N SER A 24 12.10 -12.95 8.54
CA SER A 24 12.03 -11.48 8.64
C SER A 24 10.98 -10.99 7.64
N PRO A 25 10.10 -9.97 7.89
CA PRO A 25 10.34 -8.77 8.74
C PRO A 25 9.11 -8.00 9.31
N TYR A 26 9.33 -6.97 10.15
CA TYR A 26 8.69 -5.63 10.15
C TYR A 26 9.17 -4.87 11.38
N TYR A 27 9.89 -3.75 11.19
CA TYR A 27 10.25 -2.84 12.28
C TYR A 27 9.19 -1.76 12.54
N SER A 28 8.27 -1.52 11.60
CA SER A 28 7.36 -0.37 11.66
C SER A 28 6.37 -0.42 12.81
N ASP A 29 5.79 -1.58 13.12
CA ASP A 29 4.68 -1.65 14.07
C ASP A 29 5.14 -1.92 15.51
N LEU A 30 6.30 -2.55 15.68
CA LEU A 30 6.79 -2.97 17.00
C LEU A 30 6.98 -1.79 17.97
N PRO A 31 7.58 -0.65 17.59
CA PRO A 31 7.72 0.49 18.50
C PRO A 31 6.37 0.95 19.05
N LEU A 32 5.35 1.02 18.18
CA LEU A 32 4.00 1.44 18.58
C LEU A 32 3.33 0.40 19.50
N VAL A 33 3.41 -0.89 19.17
CA VAL A 33 2.82 -1.97 19.96
C VAL A 33 3.47 -2.04 21.35
N THR A 34 4.79 -2.00 21.41
CA THR A 34 5.55 -2.00 22.68
C THR A 34 5.25 -0.76 23.50
N PHE A 35 5.15 0.42 22.86
CA PHE A 35 4.77 1.65 23.52
C PHE A 35 3.37 1.57 24.14
N CYS A 36 2.40 1.04 23.40
CA CYS A 36 1.04 0.87 23.92
C CYS A 36 1.00 -0.12 25.09
N ALA A 37 1.68 -1.26 24.97
CA ALA A 37 1.75 -2.25 26.03
C ALA A 37 2.41 -1.69 27.31
N ALA A 38 3.52 -0.95 27.17
CA ALA A 38 4.24 -0.36 28.30
C ALA A 38 3.44 0.72 29.04
N ASN A 39 2.52 1.41 28.35
CA ASN A 39 1.71 2.49 28.91
C ASN A 39 0.26 2.06 29.21
N GLY A 40 -0.07 0.78 29.06
CA GLY A 40 -1.43 0.27 29.32
C GLY A 40 -2.49 0.77 28.33
N PHE A 41 -2.08 1.19 27.13
CA PHE A 41 -3.01 1.58 26.08
C PHE A 41 -3.62 0.34 25.41
N PRO A 42 -4.94 0.36 25.06
CA PRO A 42 -5.58 -0.79 24.45
C PRO A 42 -4.95 -1.19 23.12
N ILE A 43 -4.80 -2.51 22.93
CA ILE A 43 -4.35 -3.12 21.68
C ILE A 43 -5.42 -4.12 21.25
N HIS A 44 -6.14 -3.77 20.18
CA HIS A 44 -7.26 -4.56 19.68
C HIS A 44 -6.78 -5.52 18.60
N THR A 45 -7.24 -6.77 18.63
CA THR A 45 -6.99 -7.76 17.58
C THR A 45 -8.27 -8.50 17.21
N HIS A 46 -8.27 -9.15 16.05
CA HIS A 46 -9.43 -9.87 15.53
C HIS A 46 -9.06 -11.33 15.19
N PRO A 47 -9.92 -12.33 15.48
CA PRO A 47 -9.64 -13.74 15.18
C PRO A 47 -9.27 -14.03 13.72
N TYR A 48 -9.79 -13.23 12.77
CA TYR A 48 -9.45 -13.31 11.34
C TYR A 48 -7.93 -13.24 11.10
N PHE A 49 -7.21 -12.46 11.90
CA PHE A 49 -5.78 -12.27 11.73
C PHE A 49 -4.94 -13.46 12.16
N ARG A 50 -5.50 -14.45 12.88
CA ARG A 50 -4.76 -15.65 13.31
C ARG A 50 -4.21 -16.47 12.14
N GLY A 51 -4.87 -16.40 10.99
CA GLY A 51 -4.43 -17.08 9.76
C GLY A 51 -3.42 -16.28 8.94
N ILE A 52 -3.27 -14.98 9.20
CA ILE A 52 -2.41 -14.11 8.39
C ILE A 52 -0.96 -14.28 8.83
N HIS A 53 -0.13 -14.77 7.92
CA HIS A 53 1.31 -14.88 8.15
C HIS A 53 1.97 -13.49 8.16
N LYS A 54 2.22 -12.96 9.36
CA LYS A 54 2.96 -11.72 9.62
C LYS A 54 3.80 -11.88 10.90
N ARG A 55 4.96 -11.21 10.98
CA ARG A 55 5.85 -11.26 12.15
C ARG A 55 5.19 -10.74 13.44
N TRP A 56 4.47 -9.62 13.33
CA TRP A 56 3.71 -9.03 14.43
C TRP A 56 2.21 -9.22 14.18
N PRO A 57 1.40 -9.44 15.24
CA PRO A 57 -0.03 -9.53 15.09
C PRO A 57 -0.60 -8.29 14.39
N ASN A 58 -1.58 -8.49 13.53
CA ASN A 58 -2.35 -7.38 13.00
C ASN A 58 -3.25 -6.85 14.12
N VAL A 59 -3.02 -5.60 14.50
CA VAL A 59 -3.68 -4.95 15.63
C VAL A 59 -4.09 -3.53 15.30
N ILE A 60 -4.99 -2.99 16.11
CA ILE A 60 -5.23 -1.55 16.22
C ILE A 60 -4.73 -1.10 17.58
N CYS A 61 -3.78 -0.18 17.58
CA CYS A 61 -3.33 0.47 18.81
C CYS A 61 -4.23 1.69 19.07
N GLU A 62 -4.87 1.75 20.24
CA GLU A 62 -5.70 2.89 20.67
C GLU A 62 -4.88 3.79 21.60
N VAL A 63 -4.20 4.76 21.01
CA VAL A 63 -3.33 5.71 21.72
C VAL A 63 -4.18 6.80 22.35
N ARG A 64 -3.99 7.06 23.64
CA ARG A 64 -4.73 8.10 24.38
C ARG A 64 -4.02 9.43 24.32
N ASP A 65 -4.82 10.50 24.32
CA ASP A 65 -4.34 11.90 24.33
C ASP A 65 -3.31 12.18 23.23
N ALA A 66 -3.55 11.68 22.03
CA ALA A 66 -2.60 11.76 20.93
C ALA A 66 -2.61 13.14 20.27
N ARG A 67 -1.43 13.61 19.87
CA ARG A 67 -1.28 14.73 18.93
C ARG A 67 -0.77 14.21 17.60
N VAL A 68 -1.57 14.40 16.56
CA VAL A 68 -1.23 14.08 15.17
C VAL A 68 -0.75 15.35 14.48
N MET A 69 0.30 15.26 13.68
CA MET A 69 0.85 16.38 12.93
C MET A 69 1.21 15.98 11.51
N ALA A 70 1.03 16.91 10.57
CA ALA A 70 1.53 16.76 9.21
C ALA A 70 2.82 17.54 9.03
N VAL A 71 3.92 16.80 8.88
CA VAL A 71 5.25 17.37 8.71
C VAL A 71 5.59 17.46 7.21
N PRO A 72 5.89 18.65 6.68
CA PRO A 72 6.29 18.81 5.29
C PRO A 72 7.49 17.95 4.95
N ASN A 73 7.50 17.38 3.75
CA ASN A 73 8.55 16.49 3.23
C ASN A 73 8.79 15.19 4.02
N VAL A 74 8.10 14.97 5.15
CA VAL A 74 8.23 13.76 5.98
C VAL A 74 6.94 12.93 5.95
N GLY A 75 5.77 13.56 6.13
CA GLY A 75 4.46 12.90 6.18
C GLY A 75 3.71 13.14 7.50
N THR A 76 2.63 12.39 7.72
CA THR A 76 1.90 12.41 8.99
C THR A 76 2.68 11.64 10.06
N MET A 77 2.65 12.12 11.29
CA MET A 77 3.22 11.46 12.47
C MET A 77 2.41 11.81 13.71
N PHE A 78 2.63 11.12 14.82
CA PHE A 78 1.95 11.43 16.07
C PHE A 78 2.80 11.09 17.30
N TYR A 79 2.42 11.64 18.45
CA TYR A 79 2.86 11.20 19.78
C TYR A 79 1.67 11.19 20.74
N ALA A 80 1.78 10.51 21.87
CA ALA A 80 0.86 10.69 23.00
C ALA A 80 1.29 11.92 23.82
N ARG A 81 0.38 12.83 24.16
CA ARG A 81 0.66 13.98 25.03
C ARG A 81 1.18 13.50 26.39
N GLY A 82 2.19 14.17 26.92
CA GLY A 82 2.94 13.70 28.09
C GLY A 82 4.07 12.71 27.76
N PHE A 83 4.16 12.27 26.51
CA PHE A 83 5.23 11.42 25.96
C PHE A 83 5.86 12.05 24.72
N GLU A 84 6.13 13.36 24.79
CA GLU A 84 6.56 14.19 23.64
C GLU A 84 7.90 13.75 23.02
N GLU A 85 8.65 12.87 23.69
CA GLU A 85 9.90 12.27 23.19
C GLU A 85 9.68 11.08 22.22
N HIS A 86 8.45 10.55 22.11
CA HIS A 86 8.15 9.36 21.30
C HIS A 86 7.33 9.70 20.05
N LEU A 87 8.01 10.15 18.98
CA LEU A 87 7.42 10.41 17.68
C LEU A 87 7.26 9.12 16.86
N PHE A 88 6.03 8.79 16.49
CA PHE A 88 5.66 7.63 15.69
C PHE A 88 5.31 8.05 14.24
N PHE A 89 6.21 7.78 13.31
CA PHE A 89 5.97 7.91 11.86
C PHE A 89 6.31 6.60 11.11
N ASP A 90 7.14 5.76 11.71
CA ASP A 90 7.58 4.51 11.11
C ASP A 90 6.49 3.45 11.06
N CYS A 91 5.60 3.42 12.06
CA CYS A 91 4.38 2.63 12.05
C CYS A 91 3.36 3.05 10.98
N LEU A 92 3.55 4.20 10.33
CA LEU A 92 2.65 4.71 9.29
C LEU A 92 3.10 4.30 7.87
N THR A 93 4.38 3.98 7.68
CA THR A 93 4.89 3.60 6.36
C THR A 93 5.88 2.44 6.41
N ALA A 94 5.87 1.60 5.38
CA ALA A 94 6.84 0.51 5.24
C ALA A 94 8.30 1.00 5.11
N THR A 95 8.50 2.30 4.86
CA THR A 95 9.80 2.97 4.77
C THR A 95 9.98 4.01 5.85
N GLY A 96 9.42 3.75 7.04
CA GLY A 96 9.47 4.65 8.20
C GLY A 96 10.84 5.26 8.45
N PHE A 97 11.88 4.44 8.47
CA PHE A 97 13.26 4.89 8.65
C PHE A 97 13.70 6.03 7.69
N LYS A 98 13.16 6.09 6.46
CA LYS A 98 13.44 7.19 5.53
C LYS A 98 12.83 8.50 6.04
N SER A 99 11.61 8.45 6.56
CA SER A 99 10.97 9.60 7.20
C SER A 99 11.76 10.03 8.44
N ALA A 100 12.35 9.09 9.21
CA ALA A 100 13.26 9.40 10.32
C ALA A 100 14.47 10.21 9.85
N SER A 101 15.15 9.70 8.81
CA SER A 101 16.33 10.36 8.23
C SER A 101 15.97 11.74 7.68
N LEU A 102 14.86 11.86 6.94
CA LEU A 102 14.39 13.14 6.40
C LEU A 102 14.07 14.15 7.51
N MET A 103 13.46 13.71 8.61
CA MET A 103 13.18 14.56 9.77
C MET A 103 14.48 15.04 10.44
N ALA A 104 15.49 14.17 10.55
CA ALA A 104 16.79 14.49 11.15
C ALA A 104 17.61 15.44 10.26
N GLU A 105 17.57 15.24 8.94
CA GLU A 105 18.28 16.07 7.96
C GLU A 105 17.60 17.43 7.76
N ASN A 106 16.27 17.46 7.74
CA ASN A 106 15.46 18.64 7.41
C ASN A 106 14.31 18.83 8.41
N PRO A 107 14.59 19.22 9.66
CA PRO A 107 13.55 19.42 10.67
C PRO A 107 12.60 20.57 10.28
N PRO A 108 11.36 20.58 10.80
CA PRO A 108 10.39 21.63 10.55
C PRO A 108 10.96 23.02 10.89
N GLN A 109 10.85 23.95 9.94
CA GLN A 109 11.38 25.32 10.08
C GLN A 109 10.38 26.30 10.69
N GLN A 110 9.15 25.85 10.97
CA GLN A 110 8.05 26.68 11.46
C GLN A 110 7.29 25.96 12.57
N SER A 111 6.64 26.74 13.43
CA SER A 111 5.73 26.23 14.46
C SER A 111 4.50 25.58 13.84
N PHE A 112 3.95 24.60 14.54
CA PHE A 112 2.70 23.95 14.19
C PHE A 112 1.51 24.70 14.80
N TYR A 113 0.38 24.68 14.12
CA TYR A 113 -0.85 25.36 14.55
C TYR A 113 -2.05 24.40 14.61
N PRO A 114 -3.04 24.63 15.49
CA PRO A 114 -4.25 23.81 15.55
C PRO A 114 -5.01 23.74 14.21
N TYR A 115 -5.48 22.54 13.87
CA TYR A 115 -6.42 22.33 12.77
C TYR A 115 -7.86 22.45 13.27
N ASP A 116 -8.43 23.64 13.17
CA ASP A 116 -9.73 23.99 13.76
C ASP A 116 -10.94 23.29 13.11
N SER A 117 -10.75 22.64 11.96
CA SER A 117 -11.84 21.93 11.24
C SER A 117 -12.06 20.50 11.74
N PHE A 118 -11.31 20.04 12.74
CA PHE A 118 -11.57 18.77 13.41
C PHE A 118 -12.41 18.98 14.67
N SER A 119 -13.56 18.33 14.73
CA SER A 119 -14.43 18.30 15.92
C SER A 119 -14.73 16.85 16.28
N GLY A 120 -13.90 16.25 17.15
CA GLY A 120 -14.14 14.90 17.63
C GLY A 120 -13.11 14.44 18.66
N ASP A 121 -13.49 13.44 19.45
CA ASP A 121 -12.62 12.89 20.50
C ASP A 121 -11.80 11.68 20.01
N ALA A 122 -12.23 11.08 18.89
CA ALA A 122 -11.62 9.89 18.32
C ALA A 122 -11.40 10.00 16.82
N ALA A 123 -10.30 9.41 16.33
CA ALA A 123 -10.02 9.31 14.89
C ALA A 123 -9.18 8.07 14.56
N VAL A 124 -9.25 7.63 13.31
CA VAL A 124 -8.40 6.59 12.74
C VAL A 124 -7.27 7.22 11.94
N LEU A 125 -6.03 6.80 12.18
CA LEU A 125 -4.87 7.23 11.40
C LEU A 125 -4.40 6.13 10.46
N ILE A 126 -4.77 6.26 9.18
CA ILE A 126 -4.36 5.35 8.09
C ILE A 126 -3.04 5.82 7.46
N GLY A 127 -2.79 7.13 7.46
CA GLY A 127 -1.69 7.78 6.76
C GLY A 127 -2.02 8.13 5.30
N SER A 128 -1.00 8.52 4.55
CA SER A 128 -1.12 8.98 3.16
C SER A 128 0.09 8.55 2.34
N ALA A 129 -0.06 8.49 1.03
CA ALA A 129 1.06 8.44 0.10
C ALA A 129 0.70 9.19 -1.18
N VAL A 130 1.66 9.92 -1.75
CA VAL A 130 1.47 10.68 -3.00
C VAL A 130 1.35 9.73 -4.19
N ALA A 131 2.18 8.70 -4.24
CA ALA A 131 2.13 7.69 -5.28
C ALA A 131 0.97 6.72 -5.02
N PHE A 132 0.08 6.57 -6.02
CA PHE A 132 -1.09 5.71 -5.93
C PHE A 132 -0.76 4.26 -5.55
N GLY A 133 0.28 3.67 -6.16
CA GLY A 133 0.67 2.29 -5.88
C GLY A 133 1.15 2.07 -4.44
N ASP A 134 1.92 3.01 -3.88
CA ASP A 134 2.32 2.95 -2.47
C ASP A 134 1.11 3.15 -1.55
N TYR A 135 0.22 4.09 -1.89
CA TYR A 135 -1.01 4.29 -1.13
C TYR A 135 -1.84 3.01 -1.06
N VAL A 136 -2.14 2.40 -2.21
CA VAL A 136 -2.94 1.17 -2.27
C VAL A 136 -2.28 0.05 -1.47
N ASN A 137 -0.98 -0.17 -1.68
CA ASN A 137 -0.33 -1.34 -1.13
C ASN A 137 -0.01 -1.21 0.37
N SER A 138 0.34 -0.01 0.87
CA SER A 138 0.83 0.18 2.25
C SER A 138 -0.11 0.96 3.19
N LYS A 139 -1.08 1.70 2.64
CA LYS A 139 -2.03 2.53 3.41
C LYS A 139 -3.45 2.00 3.28
N PHE A 140 -3.96 1.91 2.06
CA PHE A 140 -5.36 1.58 1.79
C PHE A 140 -5.77 0.19 2.30
N THR A 141 -4.87 -0.80 2.22
CA THR A 141 -5.14 -2.15 2.76
C THR A 141 -5.49 -2.14 4.25
N ARG A 142 -5.07 -1.13 5.02
CA ARG A 142 -5.47 -0.95 6.42
C ARG A 142 -6.97 -0.67 6.60
N PHE A 143 -7.70 -0.34 5.56
CA PHE A 143 -9.16 -0.29 5.65
C PHE A 143 -9.80 -1.67 5.80
N MET A 144 -9.06 -2.77 5.61
CA MET A 144 -9.50 -4.11 6.02
C MET A 144 -9.90 -4.16 7.49
N TYR A 145 -9.24 -3.37 8.35
CA TYR A 145 -9.61 -3.27 9.75
C TYR A 145 -11.02 -2.68 9.92
N ALA A 146 -11.45 -1.75 9.06
CA ALA A 146 -12.79 -1.19 9.16
C ALA A 146 -13.89 -2.21 8.86
N ASP A 147 -13.63 -3.22 8.03
CA ASP A 147 -14.56 -4.34 7.82
C ASP A 147 -14.61 -5.33 9.01
N LEU A 148 -13.54 -5.39 9.80
CA LEU A 148 -13.43 -6.29 10.97
C LEU A 148 -13.84 -5.61 12.29
N PHE A 149 -13.74 -4.29 12.35
CA PHE A 149 -14.05 -3.44 13.50
C PHE A 149 -15.04 -2.36 13.04
N SER A 150 -16.33 -2.67 13.10
CA SER A 150 -17.38 -1.81 12.54
C SER A 150 -17.41 -0.39 13.11
N GLU A 151 -16.97 -0.21 14.36
CA GLU A 151 -16.82 1.10 15.01
C GLU A 151 -15.90 2.05 14.24
N MET A 152 -14.91 1.52 13.50
CA MET A 152 -14.02 2.35 12.69
C MET A 152 -14.72 2.98 11.48
N LYS A 153 -15.83 2.41 10.98
CA LYS A 153 -16.51 2.90 9.78
C LYS A 153 -17.17 4.27 9.95
N GLU A 154 -17.47 4.62 11.20
CA GLU A 154 -18.11 5.90 11.55
C GLU A 154 -17.09 6.93 12.04
N MET A 155 -15.84 6.52 12.27
CA MET A 155 -14.80 7.41 12.81
C MET A 155 -14.22 8.30 11.71
N PRO A 156 -13.85 9.55 12.05
CA PRO A 156 -13.06 10.38 11.16
C PRO A 156 -11.70 9.74 10.84
N ILE A 157 -11.28 9.84 9.58
CA ILE A 157 -10.03 9.26 9.08
C ILE A 157 -9.05 10.38 8.79
N ILE A 158 -7.92 10.38 9.48
CA ILE A 158 -6.86 11.36 9.28
C ILE A 158 -5.93 10.88 8.17
N THR A 159 -5.75 11.74 7.17
CA THR A 159 -4.78 11.62 6.08
C THR A 159 -4.13 12.97 5.79
N ARG A 160 -3.22 13.03 4.82
CA ARG A 160 -2.59 14.27 4.34
C ARG A 160 -3.24 14.73 3.02
N PRO A 161 -3.35 16.03 2.74
CA PRO A 161 -3.73 16.50 1.42
C PRO A 161 -2.71 16.08 0.35
N GLY A 162 -3.14 16.08 -0.91
CA GLY A 162 -2.26 15.86 -2.06
C GLY A 162 -2.10 14.41 -2.50
N MET A 163 -2.95 13.49 -2.01
CA MET A 163 -3.12 12.20 -2.67
C MET A 163 -3.81 12.39 -4.03
N VAL A 164 -3.61 11.45 -4.95
CA VAL A 164 -4.30 11.49 -6.25
C VAL A 164 -5.81 11.24 -6.07
N ALA A 165 -6.63 11.73 -7.01
CA ALA A 165 -8.09 11.60 -6.94
C ALA A 165 -8.56 10.16 -6.72
N SER A 166 -7.95 9.20 -7.43
CA SER A 166 -8.25 7.77 -7.32
C SER A 166 -8.03 7.20 -5.91
N SER A 167 -7.12 7.78 -5.11
CA SER A 167 -6.94 7.38 -3.70
C SER A 167 -8.17 7.71 -2.86
N TYR A 168 -8.78 8.88 -3.08
CA TYR A 168 -10.01 9.27 -2.38
C TYR A 168 -11.22 8.51 -2.91
N GLU A 169 -11.27 8.20 -4.20
CA GLU A 169 -12.31 7.36 -4.80
C GLU A 169 -12.36 5.97 -4.15
N LEU A 170 -11.20 5.34 -3.91
CA LEU A 170 -11.12 4.07 -3.20
C LEU A 170 -11.74 4.11 -1.79
N ILE A 171 -11.52 5.20 -1.04
CA ILE A 171 -12.15 5.38 0.28
C ILE A 171 -13.68 5.45 0.12
N GLY A 172 -14.16 6.21 -0.86
CA GLY A 172 -15.59 6.31 -1.17
C GLY A 172 -16.23 4.96 -1.53
N LEU A 173 -15.53 4.09 -2.26
CA LEU A 173 -16.01 2.74 -2.61
C LEU A 173 -16.16 1.82 -1.39
N LEU A 174 -15.51 2.13 -0.26
CA LEU A 174 -15.73 1.42 1.00
C LEU A 174 -16.98 1.88 1.75
N GLY A 175 -17.71 2.88 1.23
CA GLY A 175 -18.88 3.48 1.87
C GLY A 175 -18.53 4.57 2.87
N MET A 176 -17.28 5.05 2.87
CA MET A 176 -16.83 6.13 3.75
C MET A 176 -17.00 7.47 3.03
N PRO A 177 -17.93 8.33 3.47
CA PRO A 177 -18.19 9.61 2.82
C PRO A 177 -17.01 10.57 2.96
N LYS A 178 -16.87 11.51 2.02
CA LYS A 178 -15.75 12.46 1.96
C LYS A 178 -15.61 13.27 3.24
N GLU A 179 -16.72 13.53 3.92
CA GLU A 179 -16.81 14.30 5.16
C GLU A 179 -16.11 13.59 6.34
N GLN A 180 -15.95 12.26 6.29
CA GLN A 180 -15.14 11.52 7.27
C GLN A 180 -13.64 11.69 7.03
N VAL A 181 -13.22 12.07 5.82
CA VAL A 181 -11.79 12.15 5.45
C VAL A 181 -11.21 13.51 5.82
N ILE A 182 -10.46 13.55 6.91
CA ILE A 182 -9.74 14.74 7.37
C ILE A 182 -8.40 14.82 6.66
N GLN A 183 -8.24 15.82 5.81
CA GLN A 183 -6.97 16.11 5.14
C GLN A 183 -6.18 17.12 5.97
N LEU A 184 -5.33 16.62 6.87
CA LEU A 184 -4.50 17.44 7.76
C LEU A 184 -3.40 18.17 6.97
N PRO A 185 -3.46 19.51 6.83
CA PRO A 185 -2.47 20.27 6.06
C PRO A 185 -1.12 20.31 6.78
N ASP A 186 -0.06 20.49 6.00
CA ASP A 186 1.29 20.68 6.52
C ASP A 186 1.35 21.78 7.58
N TYR A 187 2.18 21.56 8.61
CA TYR A 187 2.32 22.43 9.78
C TYR A 187 1.06 22.56 10.65
N GLN A 188 0.08 21.68 10.48
CA GLN A 188 -1.08 21.64 11.37
C GLN A 188 -1.08 20.42 12.29
N ILE A 189 -1.70 20.61 13.46
CA ILE A 189 -1.85 19.60 14.50
C ILE A 189 -3.33 19.34 14.79
N ILE A 190 -3.65 18.06 15.04
CA ILE A 190 -4.90 17.61 15.59
C ILE A 190 -4.59 16.95 16.93
N ASP A 191 -5.37 17.28 17.96
CA ASP A 191 -5.35 16.57 19.23
C ASP A 191 -6.58 15.67 19.31
N CYS A 192 -6.38 14.39 19.64
CA CYS A 192 -7.43 13.40 19.80
C CYS A 192 -7.33 12.80 21.21
N GLU A 193 -8.45 12.63 21.90
CA GLU A 193 -8.45 11.82 23.14
C GLU A 193 -8.14 10.35 22.85
N ARG A 194 -8.53 9.86 21.66
CA ARG A 194 -8.34 8.47 21.22
C ARG A 194 -7.91 8.41 19.76
N LEU A 195 -6.71 7.95 19.50
CA LEU A 195 -6.19 7.73 18.15
C LEU A 195 -6.07 6.23 17.88
N PHE A 196 -6.85 5.75 16.93
CA PHE A 196 -6.81 4.37 16.48
C PHE A 196 -5.80 4.26 15.33
N VAL A 197 -4.73 3.49 15.54
CA VAL A 197 -3.66 3.30 14.57
C VAL A 197 -3.60 1.82 14.17
N PRO A 198 -4.21 1.44 13.03
CA PRO A 198 -4.14 0.09 12.50
C PRO A 198 -2.72 -0.22 12.03
N SER A 199 -2.19 -1.38 12.42
CA SER A 199 -0.84 -1.80 12.02
C SER A 199 -0.75 -2.06 10.51
N ILE A 200 0.44 -1.90 9.94
CA ILE A 200 0.70 -2.11 8.51
C ILE A 200 0.43 -3.55 8.11
N LEU A 201 -0.28 -3.80 7.02
CA LEU A 201 -0.46 -5.18 6.52
C LEU A 201 0.71 -5.65 5.66
N ALA A 202 1.32 -4.76 4.89
CA ALA A 202 2.37 -5.07 3.91
C ALA A 202 3.52 -4.05 3.92
N GLY A 203 4.73 -4.51 3.68
CA GLY A 203 5.92 -3.65 3.77
C GLY A 203 7.25 -4.35 3.50
N LEU A 204 8.34 -3.62 3.75
CA LEU A 204 9.71 -4.07 3.53
C LEU A 204 10.31 -4.89 4.67
N SER A 205 11.37 -5.61 4.31
CA SER A 205 12.20 -6.33 5.25
C SER A 205 13.06 -5.49 6.16
N ALA A 206 13.44 -6.06 7.31
CA ALA A 206 14.39 -5.44 8.21
C ALA A 206 15.72 -5.18 7.47
N GLU A 207 16.08 -6.11 6.60
CA GLU A 207 17.21 -6.08 5.69
C GLU A 207 16.94 -5.22 4.45
N ALA A 208 15.73 -4.66 4.33
CA ALA A 208 15.21 -3.88 3.20
C ALA A 208 15.35 -4.57 1.82
N ASP A 209 15.45 -5.90 1.84
CA ASP A 209 15.72 -6.75 0.69
C ASP A 209 14.50 -7.54 0.22
N ASN A 210 13.36 -7.48 0.90
CA ASN A 210 12.14 -8.15 0.44
C ASN A 210 10.91 -7.35 0.84
N TYR A 211 9.89 -7.32 -0.02
CA TYR A 211 8.60 -6.75 0.31
C TYR A 211 7.61 -7.88 0.55
N HIS A 212 7.09 -7.98 1.78
CA HIS A 212 6.05 -8.94 2.13
C HIS A 212 4.68 -8.31 2.00
N PHE A 213 3.74 -9.05 1.41
CA PHE A 213 2.36 -8.62 1.22
C PHE A 213 1.45 -9.83 1.45
N PRO A 214 0.62 -9.84 2.51
CA PRO A 214 -0.22 -10.99 2.82
C PRO A 214 -1.26 -11.29 1.74
N SER A 215 -1.49 -12.58 1.47
CA SER A 215 -2.46 -13.02 0.47
C SER A 215 -3.89 -12.55 0.75
N GLU A 216 -4.24 -12.50 2.03
CA GLU A 216 -5.53 -12.10 2.57
C GLU A 216 -5.79 -10.62 2.29
N ALA A 217 -4.77 -9.77 2.45
CA ALA A 217 -4.88 -8.35 2.11
C ALA A 217 -5.09 -8.16 0.60
N ALA A 218 -4.45 -8.99 -0.24
CA ALA A 218 -4.55 -8.87 -1.69
C ALA A 218 -5.93 -9.31 -2.18
N GLN A 219 -6.40 -10.45 -1.65
CA GLN A 219 -7.73 -10.97 -1.92
C GLN A 219 -8.82 -10.04 -1.39
N TRP A 220 -8.66 -9.50 -0.17
CA TRP A 220 -9.59 -8.52 0.40
C TRP A 220 -9.68 -7.28 -0.50
N LEU A 221 -8.55 -6.69 -0.90
CA LEU A 221 -8.51 -5.53 -1.78
C LEU A 221 -9.24 -5.80 -3.10
N ARG A 222 -8.90 -6.89 -3.78
CA ARG A 222 -9.55 -7.29 -5.03
C ARG A 222 -11.04 -7.44 -4.84
N ASN A 223 -11.46 -8.27 -3.89
CA ASN A 223 -12.85 -8.67 -3.73
C ASN A 223 -13.70 -7.47 -3.32
N ARG A 224 -13.25 -6.71 -2.32
CA ARG A 224 -14.01 -5.61 -1.73
C ARG A 224 -14.27 -4.48 -2.73
N ILE A 225 -13.26 -4.13 -3.53
CA ILE A 225 -13.39 -3.10 -4.57
C ILE A 225 -14.16 -3.62 -5.78
N SER A 226 -13.94 -4.87 -6.20
CA SER A 226 -14.71 -5.47 -7.29
C SER A 226 -16.19 -5.53 -6.95
N GLU A 227 -16.53 -5.91 -5.72
CA GLU A 227 -17.90 -5.90 -5.20
C GLU A 227 -18.50 -4.49 -5.18
N ALA A 228 -17.77 -3.50 -4.65
CA ALA A 228 -18.22 -2.10 -4.62
C ALA A 228 -18.50 -1.54 -6.03
N CYS A 229 -17.77 -2.02 -7.04
CA CYS A 229 -17.97 -1.65 -8.43
C CYS A 229 -19.03 -2.51 -9.16
N GLY A 230 -19.67 -3.47 -8.50
CA GLY A 230 -20.61 -4.40 -9.13
C GLY A 230 -19.96 -5.35 -10.14
N GLN A 231 -18.66 -5.61 -9.99
CA GLN A 231 -17.82 -6.38 -10.91
C GLN A 231 -17.40 -7.72 -10.28
N THR A 232 -18.36 -8.51 -9.80
CA THR A 232 -18.12 -9.88 -9.33
C THR A 232 -18.54 -10.89 -10.39
N ASP A 233 -18.09 -12.15 -10.27
CA ASP A 233 -18.53 -13.21 -11.20
C ASP A 233 -20.03 -13.52 -11.07
N GLU A 234 -20.63 -13.23 -9.91
CA GLU A 234 -22.05 -13.40 -9.67
C GLU A 234 -22.90 -12.29 -10.30
N ILE A 235 -22.38 -11.06 -10.32
CA ILE A 235 -23.11 -9.88 -10.83
C ILE A 235 -22.84 -9.66 -12.31
N SER A 236 -21.59 -9.79 -12.74
CA SER A 236 -21.12 -9.52 -14.11
C SER A 236 -20.09 -10.57 -14.55
N PRO A 237 -20.54 -11.80 -14.89
CA PRO A 237 -19.67 -12.83 -15.46
C PRO A 237 -18.98 -12.28 -16.71
N THR A 238 -17.66 -12.29 -16.71
CA THR A 238 -16.86 -11.68 -17.78
C THR A 238 -15.86 -12.70 -18.30
N THR A 239 -15.80 -12.92 -19.61
CA THR A 239 -14.72 -13.69 -20.21
C THR A 239 -13.57 -12.75 -20.58
N PRO A 240 -12.36 -12.93 -20.00
CA PRO A 240 -11.24 -12.05 -20.30
C PRO A 240 -10.75 -12.30 -21.72
N THR A 241 -10.81 -11.28 -22.57
CA THR A 241 -10.44 -11.36 -24.00
C THR A 241 -9.43 -10.31 -24.42
N ARG A 242 -9.35 -9.19 -23.69
CA ARG A 242 -8.53 -8.01 -24.02
C ARG A 242 -7.04 -8.27 -23.77
N LYS A 243 -6.20 -7.62 -24.58
CA LYS A 243 -4.75 -7.54 -24.37
C LYS A 243 -4.42 -6.07 -24.11
N VAL A 244 -3.94 -5.75 -22.91
CA VAL A 244 -3.73 -4.35 -22.49
C VAL A 244 -2.27 -4.08 -22.21
N TYR A 245 -1.74 -3.03 -22.82
CA TYR A 245 -0.51 -2.39 -22.40
C TYR A 245 -0.86 -1.21 -21.49
N LEU A 246 -0.35 -1.23 -20.25
CA LEU A 246 -0.52 -0.11 -19.33
C LEU A 246 0.60 0.91 -19.58
N SER A 247 0.23 2.00 -20.22
CA SER A 247 1.15 3.11 -20.50
C SER A 247 1.47 3.90 -19.24
N ARG A 248 2.56 4.67 -19.33
CA ARG A 248 3.03 5.63 -18.33
C ARG A 248 3.05 7.06 -18.87
N GLU A 249 2.38 7.34 -19.98
CA GLU A 249 2.43 8.66 -20.63
C GLU A 249 2.13 9.82 -19.66
N SER A 250 1.18 9.66 -18.72
CA SER A 250 0.87 10.69 -17.71
C SER A 250 1.84 10.75 -16.51
N ALA A 251 2.78 9.81 -16.39
CA ALA A 251 3.65 9.67 -15.22
C ALA A 251 4.87 10.59 -15.28
N LYS A 252 4.96 11.54 -14.34
CA LYS A 252 6.05 12.53 -14.23
C LYS A 252 7.43 11.99 -13.77
N GLN A 253 7.58 10.67 -13.65
CA GLN A 253 8.81 10.04 -13.16
C GLN A 253 9.04 8.72 -13.87
N ARG A 254 10.32 8.43 -14.17
CA ARG A 254 10.76 7.16 -14.79
C ARG A 254 10.09 6.97 -16.15
N GLU A 255 10.38 7.91 -17.04
CA GLU A 255 9.90 7.92 -18.42
C GLU A 255 10.68 6.88 -19.24
N THR A 256 10.02 6.27 -20.23
CA THR A 256 10.69 5.43 -21.23
C THR A 256 11.16 6.35 -22.35
N SER A 257 12.47 6.41 -22.63
CA SER A 257 13.00 7.31 -23.66
C SER A 257 12.57 6.93 -25.09
N ASN A 258 12.08 5.71 -25.30
CA ASN A 258 11.56 5.20 -26.57
C ASN A 258 10.14 4.60 -26.45
N GLU A 259 9.26 5.20 -25.65
CA GLU A 259 7.88 4.71 -25.45
C GLU A 259 7.12 4.52 -26.78
N ASP A 260 7.31 5.39 -27.77
CA ASP A 260 6.66 5.26 -29.09
C ASP A 260 7.02 3.94 -29.78
N GLU A 261 8.29 3.53 -29.73
CA GLU A 261 8.75 2.26 -30.30
C GLU A 261 8.14 1.06 -29.55
N VAL A 262 8.02 1.17 -28.22
CA VAL A 262 7.37 0.16 -27.39
C VAL A 262 5.89 0.03 -27.77
N ILE A 263 5.20 1.16 -27.91
CA ILE A 263 3.79 1.23 -28.30
C ILE A 263 3.57 0.60 -29.69
N GLU A 264 4.44 0.91 -30.65
CA GLU A 264 4.39 0.29 -31.99
C GLU A 264 4.50 -1.22 -31.93
N VAL A 265 5.47 -1.74 -31.16
CA VAL A 265 5.63 -3.20 -30.98
C VAL A 265 4.38 -3.79 -30.36
N VAL A 266 3.91 -3.33 -29.19
CA VAL A 266 2.78 -3.96 -28.51
C VAL A 266 1.49 -3.88 -29.33
N ARG A 267 1.26 -2.76 -30.05
CA ARG A 267 0.11 -2.62 -30.98
C ARG A 267 0.15 -3.66 -32.10
N SER A 268 1.34 -3.98 -32.63
CA SER A 268 1.49 -5.03 -33.66
C SER A 268 1.07 -6.43 -33.18
N TYR A 269 1.07 -6.66 -31.86
CA TYR A 269 0.58 -7.90 -31.22
C TYR A 269 -0.87 -7.81 -30.74
N GLY A 270 -1.60 -6.75 -31.12
CA GLY A 270 -3.01 -6.55 -30.82
C GLY A 270 -3.28 -6.07 -29.39
N TYR A 271 -2.30 -5.43 -28.74
CA TYR A 271 -2.52 -4.77 -27.46
C TYR A 271 -3.15 -3.39 -27.66
N GLU A 272 -4.16 -3.08 -26.86
CA GLU A 272 -4.64 -1.72 -26.67
C GLU A 272 -3.77 -0.97 -25.65
N ILE A 273 -3.67 0.34 -25.80
CA ILE A 273 -2.86 1.21 -24.93
C ILE A 273 -3.82 1.91 -23.97
N ILE A 274 -3.59 1.73 -22.67
CA ILE A 274 -4.42 2.31 -21.62
C ILE A 274 -3.52 3.01 -20.61
N ASP A 275 -3.82 4.27 -20.31
CA ASP A 275 -3.33 4.93 -19.11
C ASP A 275 -4.42 4.85 -18.03
N PRO A 276 -4.21 4.16 -16.90
CA PRO A 276 -5.20 4.09 -15.82
C PRO A 276 -5.62 5.45 -15.27
N ALA A 277 -4.81 6.51 -15.41
CA ALA A 277 -5.15 7.85 -14.96
C ALA A 277 -6.38 8.44 -15.66
N ASP A 278 -6.71 7.94 -16.86
CA ASP A 278 -7.88 8.39 -17.64
C ASP A 278 -9.19 7.74 -17.20
N TYR A 279 -9.15 6.78 -16.27
CA TYR A 279 -10.29 5.94 -15.89
C TYR A 279 -10.56 6.02 -14.39
N SER A 280 -11.84 6.01 -14.02
CA SER A 280 -12.27 5.79 -12.63
C SER A 280 -11.81 4.43 -12.12
N ILE A 281 -11.77 4.22 -10.81
CA ILE A 281 -11.40 2.93 -10.22
C ILE A 281 -12.32 1.82 -10.73
N CYS A 282 -13.63 2.06 -10.84
CA CYS A 282 -14.54 1.02 -11.32
C CYS A 282 -14.36 0.70 -12.81
N GLU A 283 -13.98 1.68 -13.63
CA GLU A 283 -13.59 1.43 -15.03
C GLU A 283 -12.27 0.65 -15.09
N GLN A 284 -11.28 0.99 -14.27
CA GLN A 284 -10.02 0.23 -14.15
C GLN A 284 -10.28 -1.22 -13.72
N VAL A 285 -11.16 -1.47 -12.75
CA VAL A 285 -11.59 -2.82 -12.33
C VAL A 285 -12.23 -3.57 -13.49
N LYS A 286 -13.13 -2.93 -14.23
CA LYS A 286 -13.78 -3.54 -15.40
C LYS A 286 -12.76 -3.90 -16.49
N ILE A 287 -11.88 -2.97 -16.86
CA ILE A 287 -10.78 -3.21 -17.81
C ILE A 287 -9.93 -4.39 -17.34
N ALA A 288 -9.56 -4.42 -16.07
CA ALA A 288 -8.75 -5.49 -15.50
C ALA A 288 -9.40 -6.86 -15.61
N ARG A 289 -10.70 -6.94 -15.32
CA ARG A 289 -11.45 -8.19 -15.40
C ARG A 289 -11.69 -8.66 -16.83
N GLU A 290 -11.79 -7.76 -17.80
CA GLU A 290 -11.92 -8.09 -19.23
C GLU A 290 -10.58 -8.44 -19.89
N THR A 291 -9.47 -8.24 -19.20
CA THR A 291 -8.11 -8.43 -19.74
C THR A 291 -7.56 -9.82 -19.45
N LYS A 292 -7.10 -10.51 -20.50
CA LYS A 292 -6.42 -11.82 -20.38
C LYS A 292 -4.88 -11.70 -20.33
N GLN A 293 -4.33 -10.61 -20.88
CA GLN A 293 -2.89 -10.38 -20.98
C GLN A 293 -2.59 -8.91 -20.73
N PHE A 294 -1.69 -8.66 -19.77
CA PHE A 294 -1.13 -7.36 -19.46
C PHE A 294 0.34 -7.29 -19.86
N ILE A 295 0.74 -6.14 -20.39
CA ILE A 295 2.13 -5.70 -20.43
C ILE A 295 2.21 -4.36 -19.70
N SER A 296 3.21 -4.18 -18.85
CA SER A 296 3.44 -2.90 -18.17
C SER A 296 4.88 -2.78 -17.71
N LEU A 297 5.40 -1.56 -17.70
CA LEU A 297 6.57 -1.22 -16.90
C LEU A 297 6.23 -1.32 -15.41
N THR A 298 7.20 -1.70 -14.56
CA THR A 298 7.02 -1.70 -13.10
C THR A 298 6.65 -0.29 -12.60
N GLY A 299 5.52 -0.17 -11.91
CA GLY A 299 5.08 1.11 -11.34
C GLY A 299 3.68 1.11 -10.76
N SER A 300 3.20 2.28 -10.34
CA SER A 300 1.89 2.43 -9.68
C SER A 300 0.70 2.03 -10.55
N GLN A 301 0.80 2.15 -11.88
CA GLN A 301 -0.24 1.75 -12.83
C GLN A 301 -0.52 0.24 -12.78
N THR A 302 0.46 -0.56 -12.36
CA THR A 302 0.30 -2.02 -12.22
C THR A 302 -0.69 -2.41 -11.11
N THR A 303 -1.07 -1.49 -10.22
CA THR A 303 -2.15 -1.70 -9.23
C THR A 303 -3.46 -2.13 -9.88
N THR A 304 -3.76 -1.64 -11.09
CA THR A 304 -4.93 -2.05 -11.88
C THR A 304 -4.98 -3.57 -12.11
N ILE A 305 -3.82 -4.20 -12.31
CA ILE A 305 -3.70 -5.64 -12.58
C ILE A 305 -4.17 -6.47 -11.37
N GLN A 306 -4.12 -5.91 -10.15
CA GLN A 306 -4.62 -6.59 -8.95
C GLN A 306 -6.12 -6.92 -9.05
N PHE A 307 -6.90 -6.23 -9.89
CA PHE A 307 -8.32 -6.51 -10.10
C PHE A 307 -8.60 -7.54 -11.20
N ALA A 308 -7.58 -8.01 -11.92
CA ALA A 308 -7.76 -8.96 -13.00
C ALA A 308 -8.17 -10.36 -12.51
N GLN A 309 -8.80 -11.14 -13.37
CA GLN A 309 -9.24 -12.49 -13.00
C GLN A 309 -8.03 -13.44 -12.81
N PRO A 310 -8.14 -14.46 -11.93
CA PRO A 310 -7.13 -15.53 -11.88
C PRO A 310 -6.90 -16.15 -13.27
N GLY A 311 -5.65 -16.48 -13.58
CA GLY A 311 -5.24 -16.93 -14.91
C GLY A 311 -4.92 -15.80 -15.89
N THR A 312 -5.20 -14.54 -15.54
CA THR A 312 -4.70 -13.37 -16.29
C THR A 312 -3.18 -13.34 -16.24
N ARG A 313 -2.57 -12.95 -17.36
CA ARG A 313 -1.14 -13.11 -17.57
C ARG A 313 -0.49 -11.74 -17.58
N PHE A 314 0.64 -11.59 -16.92
CA PHE A 314 1.33 -10.31 -16.82
C PHE A 314 2.78 -10.43 -17.26
N LEU A 315 3.16 -9.66 -18.27
CA LEU A 315 4.56 -9.43 -18.66
C LEU A 315 5.01 -8.07 -18.10
N GLU A 316 5.84 -8.10 -17.06
CA GLU A 316 6.40 -6.89 -16.45
C GLU A 316 7.72 -6.54 -17.11
N LEU A 317 7.83 -5.31 -17.59
CA LEU A 317 9.07 -4.72 -18.06
C LEU A 317 9.77 -4.07 -16.87
N LYS A 318 10.94 -4.59 -16.51
CA LYS A 318 11.66 -4.20 -15.29
C LYS A 318 13.12 -3.88 -15.58
N VAL A 319 13.66 -2.89 -14.87
CA VAL A 319 15.08 -2.54 -14.94
C VAL A 319 15.92 -3.60 -14.23
N ALA A 320 17.02 -4.04 -14.85
CA ALA A 320 17.92 -5.03 -14.25
C ALA A 320 18.49 -4.59 -12.88
N GLU A 321 18.83 -3.31 -12.69
CA GLU A 321 19.35 -2.77 -11.43
C GLU A 321 18.31 -2.78 -10.28
N TRP A 322 17.02 -2.86 -10.60
CA TRP A 322 15.99 -2.95 -9.57
C TRP A 322 15.88 -4.36 -8.98
N MET A 323 16.45 -5.37 -9.65
CA MET A 323 16.59 -6.70 -9.07
C MET A 323 17.69 -6.76 -8.01
N THR A 324 18.81 -6.05 -8.22
CA THR A 324 19.90 -5.99 -7.22
C THR A 324 19.47 -5.25 -5.96
N ARG A 325 18.55 -4.29 -6.08
CA ARG A 325 18.01 -3.58 -4.91
C ARG A 325 16.83 -4.28 -4.25
N ARG A 326 16.12 -5.22 -4.91
CA ARG A 326 14.88 -5.87 -4.41
C ARG A 326 13.79 -4.93 -3.84
N ILE A 327 13.92 -3.61 -4.05
CA ILE A 327 13.13 -2.53 -3.41
C ILE A 327 11.68 -2.44 -3.91
N LEU A 328 11.30 -3.14 -4.98
CA LEU A 328 9.97 -3.05 -5.61
C LEU A 328 9.38 -4.45 -5.85
N GLY A 329 9.31 -5.25 -4.78
CA GLY A 329 8.84 -6.64 -4.76
C GLY A 329 7.31 -6.81 -4.73
N TYR A 330 6.53 -6.04 -5.50
CA TYR A 330 5.07 -6.24 -5.58
C TYR A 330 4.68 -7.51 -6.34
N SER A 331 5.63 -8.25 -6.92
CA SER A 331 5.39 -9.48 -7.66
C SER A 331 4.70 -10.57 -6.83
N GLN A 332 4.86 -10.56 -5.50
CA GLN A 332 4.17 -11.49 -4.61
C GLN A 332 2.64 -11.31 -4.67
N ILE A 333 2.16 -10.06 -4.83
CA ILE A 333 0.73 -9.74 -4.90
C ILE A 333 0.08 -10.49 -6.06
N TYR A 334 0.65 -10.41 -7.27
CA TYR A 334 0.12 -11.10 -8.45
C TYR A 334 0.06 -12.62 -8.27
N ARG A 335 1.06 -13.20 -7.60
CA ARG A 335 1.06 -14.64 -7.29
C ARG A 335 -0.07 -15.02 -6.33
N HIS A 336 -0.29 -14.26 -5.25
CA HIS A 336 -1.39 -14.50 -4.30
C HIS A 336 -2.77 -14.41 -4.96
N LEU A 337 -2.83 -13.67 -6.05
CA LEU A 337 -4.01 -13.39 -6.83
C LEU A 337 -4.21 -14.32 -8.03
N GLY A 338 -3.33 -15.32 -8.19
CA GLY A 338 -3.39 -16.29 -9.28
C GLY A 338 -3.11 -15.68 -10.66
N ILE A 339 -2.31 -14.63 -10.73
CA ILE A 339 -1.89 -13.96 -11.97
C ILE A 339 -0.45 -14.38 -12.27
N PRO A 340 -0.22 -15.32 -13.22
CA PRO A 340 1.12 -15.66 -13.66
C PRO A 340 1.85 -14.44 -14.20
N HIS A 341 3.07 -14.24 -13.71
CA HIS A 341 3.83 -13.03 -13.95
C HIS A 341 5.24 -13.39 -14.42
N THR A 342 5.61 -12.89 -15.60
CA THR A 342 6.93 -13.05 -16.22
C THR A 342 7.61 -11.68 -16.24
N GLN A 343 8.86 -11.63 -15.80
CA GLN A 343 9.66 -10.39 -15.79
C GLN A 343 10.61 -10.39 -16.99
N TYR A 344 10.62 -9.27 -17.72
CA TYR A 344 11.56 -8.99 -18.78
C TYR A 344 12.48 -7.85 -18.39
N LEU A 345 13.79 -8.09 -18.48
CA LEU A 345 14.81 -7.16 -17.98
C LEU A 345 15.39 -6.31 -19.10
N TYR A 346 15.44 -5.00 -18.89
CA TYR A 346 16.15 -4.06 -19.75
C TYR A 346 17.21 -3.28 -18.95
N LYS A 347 18.09 -2.55 -19.66
CA LYS A 347 19.23 -1.80 -19.08
C LYS A 347 18.86 -0.34 -18.83
N GLU A 348 19.32 0.19 -17.70
CA GLU A 348 19.34 1.62 -17.38
C GLU A 348 20.52 2.28 -18.11
N PHE A 349 20.32 3.50 -18.63
CA PHE A 349 21.41 4.36 -19.09
C PHE A 349 21.62 5.51 -18.10
N ASP A 350 22.79 6.16 -18.18
CA ASP A 350 23.39 7.00 -17.13
C ASP A 350 22.53 8.17 -16.58
N ASP A 351 21.41 8.53 -17.23
CA ASP A 351 20.54 9.64 -16.85
C ASP A 351 19.24 9.23 -16.11
N GLY A 352 19.05 7.94 -15.81
CA GLY A 352 17.85 7.43 -15.10
C GLY A 352 16.62 7.20 -15.99
N ASP A 353 16.76 7.46 -17.29
CA ASP A 353 15.81 7.06 -18.33
C ASP A 353 16.04 5.61 -18.78
N TYR A 354 14.95 5.00 -19.20
CA TYR A 354 14.88 3.59 -19.53
C TYR A 354 14.59 3.38 -21.01
N THR A 355 15.38 2.55 -21.67
CA THR A 355 15.15 2.19 -23.08
C THR A 355 14.81 0.71 -23.16
N VAL A 356 13.68 0.40 -23.81
CA VAL A 356 13.25 -0.97 -24.05
C VAL A 356 13.63 -1.35 -25.47
N ASP A 357 14.46 -2.37 -25.63
CA ASP A 357 14.81 -2.89 -26.95
C ASP A 357 13.57 -3.51 -27.65
N PRO A 358 13.12 -2.97 -28.79
CA PRO A 358 11.90 -3.42 -29.47
C PRO A 358 11.95 -4.87 -29.95
N GLU A 359 13.10 -5.35 -30.43
CA GLU A 359 13.24 -6.73 -30.95
C GLU A 359 13.12 -7.75 -29.80
N ASN A 360 13.76 -7.39 -28.70
CA ASN A 360 13.79 -8.12 -27.46
C ASN A 360 12.42 -8.16 -26.77
N LEU A 361 11.71 -7.03 -26.76
CA LEU A 361 10.31 -6.95 -26.34
C LEU A 361 9.42 -7.85 -27.23
N ALA A 362 9.54 -7.76 -28.55
CA ALA A 362 8.78 -8.60 -29.48
C ALA A 362 9.04 -10.10 -29.23
N LYS A 363 10.29 -10.47 -28.94
CA LYS A 363 10.65 -11.84 -28.56
C LYS A 363 10.01 -12.24 -27.22
N ALA A 364 10.04 -11.36 -26.22
CA ALA A 364 9.41 -11.59 -24.93
C ALA A 364 7.90 -11.77 -25.07
N ILE A 365 7.22 -10.95 -25.88
CA ILE A 365 5.78 -11.09 -26.14
C ILE A 365 5.47 -12.43 -26.80
N ARG A 366 6.25 -12.86 -27.80
CA ARG A 366 6.08 -14.18 -28.43
C ARG A 366 6.33 -15.34 -27.48
N GLN A 367 7.23 -15.18 -26.52
CA GLN A 367 7.54 -16.20 -25.49
C GLN A 367 6.52 -16.19 -24.35
N ALA A 368 5.94 -15.02 -24.06
CA ALA A 368 4.89 -14.81 -23.08
C ALA A 368 3.48 -15.06 -23.66
N ASP A 369 3.34 -15.19 -24.98
CA ASP A 369 2.19 -15.83 -25.63
C ASP A 369 2.23 -17.32 -25.30
N PHE A 370 1.58 -17.66 -24.20
CA PHE A 370 1.19 -19.00 -23.80
C PHE A 370 0.58 -19.83 -24.92
#